data_AF-A0A842KRR8-F1
#
_entry.id   AF-A0A842KRR8-F1
#
_cell.length_a   1.000
_cell.length_b   1.000
_cell.length_c   1.000
_cell.angle_alpha   90.00
_cell.angle_beta   90.00
_cell.angle_gamma   90.00
#
_symmetry.space_group_name_H-M   'P 1'
#
loop_
_entity.id
_entity.type
_entity.pdbx_description
1 polymer ?
#
loop_
_entity_poly.entity_id
_entity_poly.type
_entity_poly.pdbx_seq_one_letter_code
_entity_poly.pdbx_strand_id
1 'polypeptide(L)' 'MKDYQSVREARQVISNYMSFYNQERPHQSLGNKTPTEVYFGRNN' A
#
# COMPACT_ATOMS: atom_id res chain seq x y z
N MET A 1 14.99 -15.88 -0.07
CA MET A 1 14.78 -14.62 -0.82
C MET A 1 13.61 -14.84 -1.77
N LYS A 2 12.74 -13.85 -2.00
CA LYS A 2 11.81 -13.94 -3.13
C LYS A 2 12.61 -13.63 -4.40
N ASP A 3 12.90 -14.66 -5.18
CA ASP A 3 13.53 -14.47 -6.48
C ASP A 3 12.45 -14.10 -7.49
N TYR A 4 12.39 -12.82 -7.84
CA TYR A 4 11.54 -12.35 -8.91
C TYR A 4 12.14 -12.82 -10.24
N GLN A 5 11.42 -13.68 -10.95
CA GLN A 5 11.87 -14.30 -12.19
C GLN A 5 11.95 -13.29 -13.35
N SER A 6 11.34 -12.11 -13.20
CA SER A 6 11.44 -11.03 -14.17
C SER A 6 11.18 -9.65 -13.55
N VAL A 7 11.65 -8.59 -14.22
CA VAL A 7 11.32 -7.20 -13.87
C VAL A 7 9.80 -6.96 -13.85
N ARG A 8 9.04 -7.63 -14.73
CA ARG A 8 7.58 -7.55 -14.78
C ARG A 8 6.96 -8.07 -13.48
N GLU A 9 7.44 -9.22 -13.00
CA GLU A 9 6.97 -9.81 -11.75
C GLU A 9 7.30 -8.92 -10.55
N ALA A 10 8.53 -8.40 -10.49
CA ALA A 10 8.93 -7.47 -9.44
C ALA A 10 8.01 -6.24 -9.38
N ARG A 11 7.71 -5.64 -10.55
CA ARG A 11 6.77 -4.51 -10.65
C ARG A 11 5.37 -4.89 -10.14
N GLN A 12 4.87 -6.07 -10.50
CA GLN A 12 3.56 -6.53 -10.06
C GLN A 12 3.50 -6.67 -8.54
N VAL A 13 4.51 -7.30 -7.94
CA VAL A 13 4.53 -7.53 -6.50
C VAL A 13 4.67 -6.21 -5.72
N ILE A 14 5.50 -5.29 -6.21
CA ILE A 14 5.61 -3.94 -5.63
C ILE A 14 4.27 -3.21 -5.73
N SER A 15 3.63 -3.23 -6.90
CA SER A 15 2.32 -2.60 -7.09
C SER A 15 1.28 -3.17 -6.14
N ASN A 16 1.21 -4.49 -6.00
CA ASN A 16 0.27 -5.15 -5.10
C ASN A 16 0.53 -4.75 -3.63
N TYR A 17 1.80 -4.71 -3.23
CA TYR A 17 2.17 -4.29 -1.88
C TYR A 17 1.81 -2.83 -1.61
N MET A 18 2.03 -1.94 -2.58
CA MET A 18 1.67 -0.52 -2.45
C MET A 18 0.16 -0.34 -2.32
N SER A 19 -0.66 -1.08 -3.06
CA SER A 19 -2.12 -1.06 -2.91
C SER A 19 -2.54 -1.48 -1.50
N PHE A 20 -2.03 -2.62 -1.01
CA PHE A 20 -2.31 -3.09 0.34
C PHE A 20 -1.88 -2.09 1.42
N TYR A 21 -0.65 -1.55 1.31
CA TYR A 21 -0.13 -0.57 2.25
C TYR A 21 -0.99 0.70 2.29
N ASN A 22 -1.39 1.21 1.12
CA ASN A 22 -2.11 2.47 1.05
C ASN A 22 -3.60 2.36 1.40
N GLN A 23 -4.23 1.21 1.16
CA GLN A 23 -5.70 1.08 1.18
C GLN A 23 -6.22 0.15 2.27
N GLU A 24 -5.43 -0.82 2.71
CA GLU A 24 -5.93 -1.88 3.60
C GLU A 24 -5.23 -1.88 4.95
N ARG A 25 -3.93 -1.57 5.00
CA ARG A 25 -3.15 -1.64 6.23
C ARG A 25 -3.40 -0.41 7.12
N PRO A 26 -3.92 -0.57 8.35
CA PRO A 26 -3.98 0.51 9.32
C PRO A 26 -2.59 0.83 9.88
N HIS A 27 -2.29 2.12 10.05
CA HIS A 27 -1.01 2.57 10.57
C HIS A 27 -1.21 3.26 11.92
N GLN A 28 -0.54 2.76 12.96
CA GLN A 28 -0.64 3.35 14.31
C GLN A 28 -0.19 4.82 14.33
N SER A 29 0.84 5.19 13.55
CA SER A 29 1.28 6.58 13.39
C SER A 29 0.24 7.48 12.72
N LEU A 30 -0.74 6.91 12.01
CA LEU A 30 -1.86 7.60 11.39
C LEU A 30 -3.16 7.48 12.23
N GLY A 31 -3.06 7.08 13.50
CA GLY A 31 -4.22 6.88 14.37
C GLY A 31 -5.06 5.68 13.96
N ASN A 32 -4.41 4.59 13.53
CA ASN A 32 -5.05 3.37 13.01
C ASN A 32 -5.88 3.60 11.74
N LYS A 33 -5.50 4.59 10.92
CA LYS A 33 -6.05 4.82 9.59
C LYS A 33 -5.10 4.33 8.51
N THR A 34 -5.62 4.10 7.32
CA THR A 34 -4.85 3.87 6.11
C THR A 34 -4.37 5.19 5.52
N PRO A 35 -3.27 5.21 4.74
CA PRO A 35 -2.83 6.40 4.03
C PRO A 35 -3.96 7.00 3.17
N THR A 36 -4.71 6.17 2.46
CA THR A 36 -5.84 6.62 1.64
C THR A 36 -6.89 7.37 2.46
N GLU A 37 -7.26 6.86 3.64
CA GLU A 37 -8.21 7.54 4.53
C GLU A 37 -7.70 8.90 5.01
N VAL A 38 -6.39 9.04 5.27
CA VAL A 38 -5.80 10.31 5.73
C VAL A 38 -5.77 11.37 4.63
N TYR A 39 -5.38 10.98 3.40
CA TYR A 39 -5.22 11.91 2.28
C TYR A 39 -6.53 12.23 1.56
N PHE A 40 -7.44 11.25 1.42
CA PHE A 40 -8.66 11.40 0.62
C PHE A 40 -9.95 11.37 1.44
N GLY A 41 -9.91 10.95 2.71
CA GLY A 41 -11.09 10.92 3.60
C GLY A 41 -11.50 12.28 4.18
N ARG A 42 -10.88 13.37 3.74
CA ARG A 42 -11.18 14.76 4.17
C ARG A 42 -11.93 15.59 3.12
N ASN A 43 -12.65 14.95 2.21
CA ASN A 43 -13.59 15.65 1.34
C ASN A 43 -14.91 15.80 2.10
N ASN A 44 -15.19 17.03 2.52
CA ASN A 44 -16.45 17.46 3.15
C ASN A 44 -17.50 17.80 2.09
#